data_AF-A0A1V5TQ06-F1
#
_entry.id   AF-A0A1V5TQ06-F1
#
_cell.length_a   1.000
_cell.length_b   1.000
_cell.length_c   1.000
_cell.angle_alpha   90.00
_cell.angle_beta   90.00
_cell.angle_gamma   90.00
#
_symmetry.space_group_name_H-M   'P 1'
#
loop_
_entity.id
_entity.type
_entity.pdbx_description
1 polymer ?
#
loop_
_entity_poly.entity_id
_entity_poly.type
_entity_poly.pdbx_seq_one_letter_code
_entity_poly.pdbx_strand_id
1 'polypeptide(L)'
;MKECFRCGVSEERERLFDAISGKGVIKLCKNCAHDEGLPLVQPVDLNRPEKTRTVYERLSDMAKLDPEKHRSILLEKAKQDSMRRYKRQDTTLKGVVDTNFQKNKPQPRKDLIPNFHWVIMRARRAKKLTQKQLAENLGEPESLIISAESGVILNNADSLVRKLENYLGIKIRNIESPYTSDVSKDLAVGTNEDPALREARERFEREEGSFDKETTENLTISDLQEINKKKESEGKGGLFSFFRRKKKKSQEEAVPNPEEGISSEEADRILFGN
;
A
#
# COMPACT_ATOMS: atom_id res chain seq x y z
N MET A 1 -11.20 -80.84 -3.31
CA MET A 1 -11.14 -80.37 -1.91
C MET A 1 -9.83 -80.87 -1.33
N LYS A 2 -9.12 -80.04 -0.56
CA LYS A 2 -7.88 -80.46 0.12
C LYS A 2 -8.23 -80.79 1.57
N GLU A 3 -7.72 -81.92 2.03
CA GLU A 3 -7.96 -82.45 3.38
C GLU A 3 -6.62 -82.74 4.05
N CYS A 4 -6.60 -82.72 5.37
CA CYS A 4 -5.43 -83.11 6.15
C CYS A 4 -5.09 -84.58 5.91
N PHE A 5 -3.84 -84.87 5.55
CA PHE A 5 -3.39 -86.23 5.25
C PHE A 5 -3.57 -87.21 6.44
N ARG A 6 -3.54 -86.71 7.68
CA ARG A 6 -3.62 -87.55 8.89
C ARG A 6 -5.03 -87.67 9.47
N CYS A 7 -5.73 -86.55 9.67
CA CYS A 7 -7.03 -86.52 10.35
C CYS A 7 -8.24 -86.36 9.42
N GLY A 8 -8.03 -86.13 8.12
CA GLY A 8 -9.12 -85.94 7.15
C GLY A 8 -9.91 -84.64 7.32
N VAL A 9 -9.45 -83.71 8.15
CA VAL A 9 -10.12 -82.41 8.32
C VAL A 9 -10.01 -81.61 7.03
N SER A 10 -11.15 -81.14 6.52
CA SER A 10 -11.26 -80.29 5.35
C SER A 10 -10.73 -78.88 5.59
N GLU A 11 -10.17 -78.25 4.54
CA GLU A 11 -9.65 -76.87 4.57
C GLU A 11 -10.65 -75.82 5.06
N GLU A 12 -11.96 -76.08 4.94
CA GLU A 12 -13.03 -75.19 5.44
C GLU A 12 -13.11 -75.12 6.96
N ARG A 13 -12.72 -76.20 7.67
CA ARG A 13 -12.81 -76.27 9.13
C ARG A 13 -11.54 -75.76 9.80
N GLU A 14 -10.38 -76.00 9.19
CA GLU A 14 -9.09 -75.64 9.75
C GLU A 14 -8.09 -75.28 8.65
N ARG A 15 -7.21 -74.29 8.92
CA ARG A 15 -6.16 -73.89 7.98
C ARG A 15 -5.14 -75.03 7.83
N LEU A 16 -5.00 -75.54 6.62
CA LEU A 16 -3.99 -76.53 6.26
C LEU A 16 -2.70 -75.83 5.84
N PHE A 17 -1.57 -76.37 6.31
CA PHE A 17 -0.22 -75.91 6.01
C PHE A 17 0.48 -76.94 5.13
N ASP A 18 1.40 -76.48 4.28
CA ASP A 18 2.31 -77.36 3.56
C ASP A 18 3.42 -77.83 4.51
N ALA A 19 3.57 -79.13 4.65
CA ALA A 19 4.62 -79.78 5.45
C ALA A 19 5.48 -80.68 4.56
N ILE A 20 6.78 -80.75 4.85
CA ILE A 20 7.73 -81.55 4.08
C ILE A 20 7.87 -82.92 4.74
N SER A 21 7.40 -83.97 4.06
CA SER A 21 7.57 -85.36 4.46
C SER A 21 8.52 -86.08 3.50
N GLY A 22 9.00 -87.28 3.87
CA GLY A 22 9.84 -88.10 2.99
C GLY A 22 9.16 -88.53 1.68
N LYS A 23 7.82 -88.42 1.60
CA LYS A 23 7.03 -88.70 0.38
C LYS A 23 6.74 -87.45 -0.46
N GLY A 24 7.22 -86.28 -0.06
CA GLY A 24 6.96 -85.00 -0.71
C GLY A 24 6.19 -84.01 0.18
N VAL A 25 5.64 -82.96 -0.45
CA VAL A 25 4.88 -81.91 0.24
C VAL A 25 3.46 -82.38 0.49
N ILE A 26 3.05 -82.42 1.74
CA ILE A 26 1.71 -82.84 2.18
C ILE A 26 0.99 -81.72 2.91
N LYS A 27 -0.34 -81.70 2.83
CA LYS A 27 -1.20 -80.74 3.57
C LYS A 27 -1.56 -81.31 4.94
N LEU A 28 -1.19 -80.59 6.01
CA LEU A 28 -1.47 -80.97 7.40
C LEU A 28 -2.11 -79.81 8.17
N CYS A 29 -2.97 -80.12 9.14
CA CYS A 29 -3.40 -79.14 10.14
C CYS A 29 -2.27 -78.89 11.16
N LYS A 30 -2.37 -77.79 11.93
CA LYS A 30 -1.33 -77.40 12.90
C LYS A 30 -1.08 -78.47 13.96
N ASN A 31 -2.14 -79.09 14.46
CA ASN A 31 -2.06 -80.10 15.52
C ASN A 31 -1.31 -81.34 15.02
N CYS A 32 -1.70 -81.88 13.86
CA CYS A 32 -1.01 -83.05 13.29
C CYS A 32 0.46 -82.76 12.94
N ALA A 33 0.78 -81.56 12.47
CA ALA A 33 2.17 -81.19 12.18
C ALA A 33 3.03 -81.13 13.45
N HIS A 34 2.48 -80.62 14.55
CA HIS A 34 3.17 -80.58 15.85
C HIS A 34 3.39 -82.00 16.41
N ASP A 35 2.38 -82.86 16.32
CA ASP A 35 2.45 -84.25 16.81
C ASP A 35 3.46 -85.11 16.02
N GLU A 36 3.64 -84.86 14.73
CA GLU A 36 4.64 -85.56 13.90
C GLU A 36 6.01 -84.87 13.88
N GLY A 37 6.12 -83.66 14.46
CA GLY A 37 7.35 -82.87 14.41
C GLY A 37 7.76 -82.48 12.98
N LEU A 38 6.79 -82.33 12.06
CA LEU A 38 7.09 -81.97 10.67
C LEU A 38 7.24 -80.45 10.51
N PRO A 39 8.28 -79.99 9.79
CA PRO A 39 8.47 -78.55 9.55
C PRO A 39 7.38 -78.02 8.62
N LEU A 40 6.74 -76.92 9.04
CA LEU A 40 5.73 -76.21 8.27
C LEU A 40 6.38 -75.17 7.36
N VAL A 41 6.03 -75.18 6.08
CA VAL A 41 6.40 -74.14 5.11
C VAL A 41 5.39 -73.00 5.27
N GLN A 42 5.81 -71.90 5.86
CA GLN A 42 5.03 -70.67 5.80
C GLN A 42 5.18 -70.06 4.41
N PRO A 43 4.07 -69.74 3.70
CA PRO A 43 4.18 -68.95 2.49
C PRO A 43 4.84 -67.62 2.90
N VAL A 44 5.99 -67.33 2.30
CA VAL A 44 6.62 -66.02 2.47
C VAL A 44 5.64 -65.02 1.86
N ASP A 45 5.10 -64.11 2.67
CA ASP A 45 4.32 -62.99 2.18
C ASP A 45 5.26 -62.12 1.32
N LEU A 46 5.35 -62.42 0.01
CA LEU A 46 6.12 -61.65 -0.97
C LEU A 46 5.67 -60.17 -1.03
N ASN A 47 4.52 -59.86 -0.42
CA ASN A 47 3.96 -58.53 -0.30
C ASN A 47 4.35 -57.79 0.99
N ARG A 48 5.23 -58.32 1.85
CA ARG A 48 5.88 -57.50 2.88
C ARG A 48 7.05 -56.77 2.22
N PRO A 49 6.92 -55.48 1.82
CA PRO A 49 8.09 -54.73 1.41
C PRO A 49 9.04 -54.74 2.60
N GLU A 50 10.24 -55.25 2.41
CA GLU A 50 11.34 -54.97 3.31
C GLU A 50 11.46 -53.44 3.37
N LYS A 51 10.89 -52.83 4.41
CA LYS A 51 11.04 -51.39 4.64
C LYS A 51 12.51 -51.18 4.95
N THR A 52 13.30 -50.91 3.92
CA THR A 52 14.69 -50.52 4.07
C THR A 52 14.69 -49.24 4.88
N ARG A 53 15.11 -49.33 6.15
CA ARG A 53 15.16 -48.17 7.04
C ARG A 53 16.02 -47.10 6.39
N THR A 54 15.47 -45.90 6.29
CA THR A 54 16.22 -44.77 5.72
C THR A 54 17.43 -44.46 6.61
N VAL A 55 18.45 -43.81 6.05
CA VAL A 55 19.62 -43.38 6.84
C VAL A 55 19.20 -42.50 8.03
N TYR A 56 18.15 -41.68 7.84
CA TYR A 56 17.60 -40.83 8.88
C TYR A 56 16.95 -41.60 10.04
N GLU A 57 16.17 -42.64 9.73
CA GLU A 57 15.57 -43.52 10.74
C GLU A 57 16.66 -44.25 11.53
N ARG A 58 17.72 -44.74 10.86
CA ARG A 58 18.86 -45.38 11.53
C ARG A 58 19.58 -44.42 12.48
N LEU A 59 19.85 -43.19 12.05
CA LEU A 59 20.49 -42.18 12.90
C LEU A 59 19.60 -41.75 14.08
N SER A 60 18.29 -41.65 13.86
CA SER A 60 17.33 -41.30 14.94
C SER A 60 17.23 -42.43 15.97
N ASP A 61 17.22 -43.69 15.52
CA ASP A 61 17.21 -44.88 16.38
C ASP A 61 18.52 -44.98 17.20
N MET A 62 19.67 -44.73 16.56
CA MET A 62 20.98 -44.65 17.25
C MET A 62 21.02 -43.56 18.33
N ALA A 63 20.35 -42.43 18.09
CA ALA A 63 20.25 -41.33 19.05
C ALA A 63 19.15 -41.55 20.11
N LYS A 64 18.38 -42.65 20.05
CA LYS A 64 17.19 -42.90 20.88
C LYS A 64 16.15 -41.77 20.81
N LEU A 65 16.01 -41.16 19.63
CA LEU A 65 15.03 -40.11 19.38
C LEU A 65 13.88 -40.67 18.56
N ASP A 66 12.65 -40.32 18.92
CA ASP A 66 11.48 -40.61 18.09
C ASP A 66 11.65 -39.96 16.72
N PRO A 67 11.65 -40.71 15.61
CA PRO A 67 11.97 -40.19 14.28
C PRO A 67 10.97 -39.11 13.82
N GLU A 68 9.71 -39.22 14.22
CA GLU A 68 8.68 -38.22 13.90
C GLU A 68 8.89 -36.90 14.65
N LYS A 69 9.19 -36.97 15.95
CA LYS A 69 9.47 -35.77 16.78
C LYS A 69 10.76 -35.10 16.34
N HIS A 70 11.78 -35.87 15.98
CA HIS A 70 13.03 -35.32 15.49
C HIS A 70 12.83 -34.59 14.15
N ARG A 71 11.96 -35.11 13.27
CA ARG A 71 11.64 -34.49 11.98
C ARG A 71 10.89 -33.17 12.14
N SER A 72 9.93 -33.09 13.07
CA SER A 72 9.18 -31.86 13.31
C SER A 72 10.09 -30.75 13.86
N ILE A 73 10.99 -31.06 14.79
CA ILE A 73 11.94 -30.11 15.35
C ILE A 73 12.86 -29.54 14.25
N LEU A 74 13.36 -30.39 13.34
CA LEU A 74 14.19 -29.92 12.22
C LEU A 74 13.42 -29.01 11.26
N LEU A 75 12.16 -29.34 10.97
CA LEU A 75 11.29 -28.51 10.13
C LEU A 75 11.00 -27.16 10.77
N GLU A 76 10.71 -27.12 12.06
CA GLU A 76 10.51 -25.86 12.80
C GLU A 76 11.76 -25.01 12.82
N LYS A 77 12.92 -25.62 13.09
CA LYS A 77 14.21 -24.93 13.09
C LYS A 77 14.54 -24.35 11.72
N ALA A 78 14.31 -25.10 10.65
CA ALA A 78 14.49 -24.62 9.28
C ALA A 78 13.56 -23.44 8.94
N LYS A 79 12.28 -23.52 9.34
CA LYS A 79 11.33 -22.40 9.19
C LYS A 79 11.80 -21.17 9.95
N GLN A 80 12.24 -21.33 11.20
CA GLN A 80 12.72 -20.23 12.02
C GLN A 80 13.97 -19.56 11.44
N ASP A 81 14.91 -20.35 10.92
CA ASP A 81 16.11 -19.83 10.26
C ASP A 81 15.77 -19.11 8.95
N SER A 82 14.84 -19.62 8.17
CA SER A 82 14.36 -18.94 6.95
C SER A 82 13.75 -17.58 7.27
N MET A 83 12.93 -17.50 8.32
CA MET A 83 12.30 -16.26 8.77
C MET A 83 13.34 -15.26 9.29
N ARG A 84 14.37 -15.73 10.00
CA ARG A 84 15.49 -14.88 10.45
C ARG A 84 16.30 -14.31 9.28
N ARG A 85 16.53 -15.11 8.24
CA ARG A 85 17.22 -14.63 7.02
C ARG A 85 16.40 -13.56 6.29
N TYR A 86 15.09 -13.78 6.15
CA TYR A 86 14.20 -12.81 5.52
C TYR A 86 14.20 -11.47 6.27
N LYS A 87 14.05 -11.51 7.61
CA LYS A 87 14.12 -10.30 8.45
C LYS A 87 15.45 -9.56 8.31
N ARG A 88 16.58 -10.27 8.19
CA ARG A 88 17.89 -9.63 7.96
C ARG A 88 17.94 -8.90 6.62
N GLN A 89 17.40 -9.50 5.56
CA GLN A 89 17.34 -8.88 4.24
C GLN A 89 16.47 -7.61 4.23
N ASP A 90 15.32 -7.64 4.91
CA ASP A 90 14.46 -6.45 5.05
C ASP A 90 15.15 -5.33 5.83
N THR A 91 15.87 -5.66 6.91
CA THR A 91 16.64 -4.65 7.66
C THR A 91 17.76 -4.03 6.83
N THR A 92 18.37 -4.78 5.91
CA THR A 92 19.43 -4.25 5.04
C THR A 92 18.88 -3.29 3.99
N LEU A 93 17.75 -3.60 3.34
CA LEU A 93 17.15 -2.70 2.35
C LEU A 93 16.63 -1.42 2.99
N LYS A 94 15.94 -1.54 4.13
CA LYS A 94 15.45 -0.37 4.88
C LYS A 94 16.61 0.51 5.34
N GLY A 95 17.69 -0.08 5.86
CA GLY A 95 18.89 0.66 6.26
C GLY A 95 19.62 1.33 5.08
N VAL A 96 19.67 0.71 3.91
CA VAL A 96 20.26 1.31 2.69
C VAL A 96 19.42 2.48 2.18
N VAL A 97 18.09 2.35 2.19
CA VAL A 97 17.18 3.44 1.82
C VAL A 97 17.32 4.61 2.80
N ASP A 98 17.25 4.34 4.10
CA ASP A 98 17.37 5.37 5.15
C ASP A 98 18.73 6.08 5.10
N THR A 99 19.83 5.35 4.89
CA THR A 99 21.16 5.95 4.75
C THR A 99 21.32 6.79 3.48
N ASN A 100 20.70 6.39 2.36
CA ASN A 100 20.69 7.21 1.14
C ASN A 100 19.84 8.48 1.30
N PHE A 101 18.71 8.40 2.00
CA PHE A 101 17.91 9.58 2.34
C PHE A 101 18.66 10.54 3.28
N GLN A 102 19.40 10.03 4.27
CA GLN A 102 20.16 10.88 5.21
C GLN A 102 21.40 11.54 4.60
N LYS A 103 22.11 10.84 3.69
CA LYS A 103 23.30 11.38 3.01
C LYS A 103 22.97 12.55 2.09
N ASN A 104 21.78 12.54 1.49
CA ASN A 104 21.27 13.64 0.70
C ASN A 104 20.44 14.58 1.57
N LYS A 105 21.11 15.31 2.49
CA LYS A 105 20.43 16.37 3.23
C LYS A 105 19.84 17.35 2.21
N PRO A 106 18.52 17.45 2.09
CA PRO A 106 17.87 18.25 1.07
C PRO A 106 18.20 19.70 1.36
N GLN A 107 18.91 20.34 0.43
CA GLN A 107 19.15 21.76 0.55
C GLN A 107 17.82 22.50 0.30
N PRO A 108 17.46 23.49 1.14
CA PRO A 108 16.27 24.29 0.91
C PRO A 108 16.40 25.01 -0.44
N ARG A 109 15.44 24.79 -1.33
CA ARG A 109 15.42 25.47 -2.63
C ARG A 109 15.09 26.94 -2.42
N LYS A 110 15.89 27.82 -3.01
CA LYS A 110 15.67 29.27 -2.99
C LYS A 110 14.50 29.71 -3.88
N ASP A 111 14.10 28.86 -4.83
CA ASP A 111 13.01 29.14 -5.78
C ASP A 111 11.60 29.01 -5.17
N LEU A 112 11.49 28.36 -4.01
CA LEU A 112 10.21 28.11 -3.34
C LEU A 112 9.93 29.19 -2.31
N ILE A 113 8.65 29.51 -2.13
CA ILE A 113 8.19 30.43 -1.09
C ILE A 113 8.62 29.88 0.29
N PRO A 114 9.09 30.72 1.23
CA PRO A 114 9.37 30.29 2.58
C PRO A 114 8.13 29.63 3.22
N ASN A 115 8.33 28.53 3.93
CA ASN A 115 7.24 27.76 4.57
C ASN A 115 6.18 27.22 3.58
N PHE A 116 6.55 26.94 2.33
CA PHE A 116 5.65 26.37 1.33
C PHE A 116 4.89 25.11 1.83
N HIS A 117 5.51 24.31 2.69
CA HIS A 117 4.93 23.09 3.23
C HIS A 117 3.63 23.33 4.02
N TRP A 118 3.52 24.47 4.72
CA TRP A 118 2.27 24.87 5.38
C TRP A 118 1.17 25.23 4.39
N VAL A 119 1.54 25.83 3.25
CA VAL A 119 0.59 26.15 2.18
C VAL A 119 0.02 24.87 1.59
N ILE A 120 0.88 23.86 1.34
CA ILE A 120 0.47 22.53 0.88
C ILE A 120 -0.48 21.88 1.89
N MET A 121 -0.08 21.80 3.16
CA MET A 121 -0.91 21.19 4.21
C MET A 121 -2.28 21.87 4.33
N ARG A 122 -2.32 23.20 4.30
CA ARG A 122 -3.56 23.99 4.40
C ARG A 122 -4.46 23.73 3.21
N ALA A 123 -3.91 23.75 1.99
CA ALA A 123 -4.68 23.49 0.77
C ALA A 123 -5.22 22.06 0.71
N ARG A 124 -4.42 21.07 1.11
CA ARG A 124 -4.87 19.67 1.21
C ARG A 124 -6.02 19.53 2.22
N ARG A 125 -5.87 20.10 3.42
CA ARG A 125 -6.92 20.06 4.47
C ARG A 125 -8.20 20.76 4.04
N ALA A 126 -8.10 21.86 3.29
CA ALA A 126 -9.25 22.55 2.71
C ALA A 126 -10.05 21.63 1.76
N LYS A 127 -9.36 20.74 1.03
CA LYS A 127 -9.96 19.72 0.17
C LYS A 127 -10.34 18.42 0.91
N LYS A 128 -10.09 18.32 2.22
CA LYS A 128 -10.35 17.13 3.07
C LYS A 128 -9.70 15.83 2.55
N LEU A 129 -8.55 15.92 1.89
CA LEU A 129 -7.82 14.77 1.36
C LEU A 129 -6.81 14.23 2.38
N THR A 130 -6.68 12.90 2.47
CA THR A 130 -5.56 12.27 3.17
C THR A 130 -4.27 12.36 2.34
N GLN A 131 -3.11 12.15 2.95
CA GLN A 131 -1.82 12.14 2.22
C GLN A 131 -1.81 11.03 1.15
N LYS A 132 -2.31 9.84 1.50
CA LYS A 132 -2.49 8.72 0.58
C LYS A 132 -3.39 9.04 -0.61
N GLN A 133 -4.57 9.63 -0.37
CA GLN A 133 -5.49 10.02 -1.45
C GLN A 133 -4.90 11.09 -2.37
N LEU A 134 -4.18 12.07 -1.80
CA LEU A 134 -3.49 13.08 -2.59
C LEU A 134 -2.40 12.44 -3.47
N ALA A 135 -1.64 11.48 -2.91
CA ALA A 135 -0.61 10.74 -3.63
C ALA A 135 -1.19 9.93 -4.80
N GLU A 136 -2.28 9.20 -4.56
CA GLU A 136 -3.02 8.45 -5.59
C GLU A 136 -3.53 9.36 -6.71
N ASN A 137 -4.13 10.51 -6.38
CA ASN A 137 -4.65 11.45 -7.36
C ASN A 137 -3.55 12.14 -8.20
N LEU A 138 -2.32 12.25 -7.68
CA LEU A 138 -1.18 12.83 -8.38
C LEU A 138 -0.37 11.79 -9.17
N GLY A 139 -0.60 10.50 -8.91
CA GLY A 139 0.20 9.39 -9.42
C GLY A 139 1.64 9.43 -8.88
N GLU A 140 1.82 9.78 -7.61
CA GLU A 140 3.11 9.89 -6.94
C GLU A 140 3.13 9.04 -5.65
N PRO A 141 4.29 8.59 -5.17
CA PRO A 141 4.38 7.85 -3.91
C PRO A 141 4.07 8.75 -2.70
N GLU A 142 3.41 8.16 -1.68
CA GLU A 142 3.02 8.85 -0.44
C GLU A 142 4.22 9.49 0.29
N SER A 143 5.39 8.84 0.23
CA SER A 143 6.63 9.34 0.84
C SER A 143 7.06 10.71 0.29
N LEU A 144 6.82 10.99 -0.99
CA LEU A 144 7.12 12.29 -1.59
C LEU A 144 6.18 13.38 -1.06
N ILE A 145 4.89 13.07 -0.89
CA ILE A 145 3.92 14.01 -0.32
C ILE A 145 4.26 14.30 1.15
N ILE A 146 4.61 13.27 1.93
CA ILE A 146 5.07 13.43 3.32
C ILE A 146 6.32 14.33 3.36
N SER A 147 7.27 14.12 2.45
CA SER A 147 8.47 14.96 2.37
C SER A 147 8.16 16.40 1.99
N ALA A 148 7.25 16.63 1.04
CA ALA A 148 6.84 17.97 0.65
C ALA A 148 6.13 18.71 1.80
N GLU A 149 5.29 18.00 2.56
CA GLU A 149 4.63 18.53 3.76
C GLU A 149 5.59 18.74 4.94
N SER A 150 6.73 18.05 4.99
CA SER A 150 7.77 18.32 5.98
C SER A 150 8.72 19.46 5.59
N GLY A 151 8.54 20.07 4.41
CA GLY A 151 9.39 21.16 3.93
C GLY A 151 10.61 20.69 3.13
N VAL A 152 10.65 19.42 2.75
CA VAL A 152 11.73 18.82 1.99
C VAL A 152 11.24 18.48 0.58
N ILE A 153 11.76 19.19 -0.42
CA ILE A 153 11.53 18.84 -1.83
C ILE A 153 12.89 18.68 -2.50
N LEU A 154 13.12 17.51 -3.11
CA LEU A 154 14.34 17.24 -3.87
C LEU A 154 14.45 18.18 -5.09
N ASN A 155 15.68 18.58 -5.44
CA ASN A 155 15.93 19.53 -6.52
C ASN A 155 15.36 19.12 -7.88
N ASN A 156 15.25 17.81 -8.15
CA ASN A 156 14.75 17.27 -9.41
C ASN A 156 13.21 17.17 -9.49
N ALA A 157 12.49 17.59 -8.44
CA ALA A 157 11.05 17.39 -8.32
C ALA A 157 10.22 18.58 -8.86
N ASP A 158 10.69 19.26 -9.91
CA ASP A 158 9.92 20.35 -10.54
C ASP A 158 8.58 19.87 -11.11
N SER A 159 8.53 18.62 -11.57
CA SER A 159 7.30 17.95 -11.99
C SER A 159 6.30 17.84 -10.84
N LEU A 160 6.75 17.43 -9.65
CA LEU A 160 5.93 17.32 -8.45
C LEU A 160 5.37 18.69 -8.04
N VAL A 161 6.20 19.74 -8.05
CA VAL A 161 5.75 21.10 -7.72
C VAL A 161 4.65 21.53 -8.67
N ARG A 162 4.82 21.36 -10.00
CA ARG A 162 3.79 21.70 -10.99
C ARG A 162 2.50 20.90 -10.78
N LYS A 163 2.61 19.59 -10.50
CA LYS A 163 1.45 18.73 -10.22
C LYS A 163 0.71 19.19 -8.96
N LEU A 164 1.43 19.54 -7.89
CA LEU A 164 0.84 20.07 -6.65
C LEU A 164 0.16 21.43 -6.88
N GLU A 165 0.81 22.34 -7.59
CA GLU A 165 0.25 23.65 -7.94
C GLU A 165 -1.06 23.50 -8.73
N ASN A 166 -1.04 22.66 -9.78
CA ASN A 166 -2.20 22.41 -10.63
C ASN A 166 -3.34 21.73 -9.86
N TYR A 167 -3.04 20.69 -9.09
CA TYR A 167 -4.06 19.90 -8.41
C TYR A 167 -4.66 20.65 -7.21
N LEU A 168 -3.83 21.33 -6.41
CA LEU A 168 -4.30 22.06 -5.23
C LEU A 168 -4.78 23.49 -5.56
N GLY A 169 -4.40 24.04 -6.71
CA GLY A 169 -4.73 25.41 -7.10
C GLY A 169 -3.95 26.46 -6.31
N ILE A 170 -2.71 26.13 -5.91
CA ILE A 170 -1.83 27.02 -5.14
C ILE A 170 -0.60 27.39 -5.97
N LYS A 171 0.04 28.51 -5.63
CA LYS A 171 1.35 28.90 -6.19
C LYS A 171 2.40 28.73 -5.11
N ILE A 172 3.40 27.90 -5.36
CA ILE A 172 4.45 27.50 -4.42
C ILE A 172 5.80 28.13 -4.83
N ARG A 173 5.98 28.36 -6.13
CA ARG A 173 7.16 29.04 -6.69
C ARG A 173 7.15 30.53 -6.33
N ASN A 174 8.30 31.05 -5.91
CA ASN A 174 8.48 32.47 -5.62
C ASN A 174 8.64 33.24 -6.95
N ILE A 175 7.57 33.91 -7.38
CA ILE A 175 7.54 34.69 -8.63
C ILE A 175 8.47 35.91 -8.53
N GLU A 176 8.79 36.38 -7.33
CA GLU A 176 9.62 37.56 -7.09
C GLU A 176 11.12 37.25 -7.01
N SER A 177 11.55 36.02 -7.28
CA SER A 177 12.98 35.71 -7.37
C SER A 177 13.60 36.53 -8.52
N PRO A 178 14.54 37.46 -8.24
CA PRO A 178 15.10 38.37 -9.26
C PRO A 178 15.93 37.66 -10.34
N TYR A 179 16.09 36.34 -10.24
CA TYR A 179 16.99 35.54 -11.07
C TYR A 179 16.31 34.81 -12.25
N THR A 180 15.01 35.01 -12.47
CA THR A 180 14.33 34.47 -13.66
C THR A 180 13.54 35.55 -14.39
N SER A 181 14.21 36.35 -15.22
CA SER A 181 13.54 36.99 -16.38
C SER A 181 14.46 37.45 -17.53
N ASP A 182 15.70 36.98 -17.63
CA ASP A 182 16.50 37.23 -18.86
C ASP A 182 16.02 36.41 -20.07
N VAL A 183 15.07 35.48 -19.89
CA VAL A 183 14.54 34.63 -20.98
C VAL A 183 13.14 35.05 -21.44
N SER A 184 12.49 36.01 -20.77
CA SER A 184 11.09 36.41 -21.08
C SER A 184 10.91 37.85 -21.55
N LYS A 185 11.98 38.66 -21.64
CA LYS A 185 11.89 40.00 -22.23
C LYS A 185 11.75 39.99 -23.75
N ASP A 186 12.16 38.93 -24.42
CA ASP A 186 12.09 38.85 -25.90
C ASP A 186 10.77 38.28 -26.44
N LEU A 187 9.85 37.84 -25.56
CA LEU A 187 8.51 37.37 -25.95
C LEU A 187 7.40 38.40 -25.65
N ALA A 188 7.73 39.55 -25.06
CA ALA A 188 6.79 40.67 -24.84
C ALA A 188 6.73 41.63 -26.04
N VAL A 189 6.94 41.13 -27.26
CA VAL A 189 6.67 41.83 -28.51
C VAL A 189 5.40 41.23 -29.12
N GLY A 190 4.26 41.90 -28.93
CA GLY A 190 3.12 41.74 -29.84
C GLY A 190 1.88 41.00 -29.35
N THR A 191 1.44 41.19 -28.09
CA THR A 191 0.00 41.03 -27.81
C THR A 191 -0.65 42.40 -27.81
N ASN A 192 -1.52 42.63 -28.79
CA ASN A 192 -2.39 43.80 -28.86
C ASN A 192 -3.29 43.79 -27.62
N GLU A 193 -2.86 44.47 -26.56
CA GLU A 193 -3.74 44.77 -25.43
C GLU A 193 -4.90 45.63 -25.93
N ASP A 194 -6.11 45.17 -25.61
CA ASP A 194 -7.37 45.80 -25.99
C ASP A 194 -7.37 47.27 -25.49
N PRO A 195 -7.54 48.28 -26.36
CA PRO A 195 -7.41 49.69 -25.98
C PRO A 195 -8.35 50.11 -24.84
N ALA A 196 -9.48 49.40 -24.68
CA ALA A 196 -10.43 49.62 -23.58
C ALA A 196 -9.84 49.30 -22.18
N LEU A 197 -8.97 48.28 -22.08
CA LEU A 197 -8.35 47.93 -20.80
C LEU A 197 -7.31 48.97 -20.38
N ARG A 198 -6.61 49.53 -21.38
CA ARG A 198 -5.60 50.56 -21.17
C ARG A 198 -6.23 51.88 -20.73
N GLU A 199 -7.37 52.25 -21.33
CA GLU A 199 -8.12 53.45 -20.92
C GLU A 199 -8.74 53.32 -19.52
N ALA A 200 -9.22 52.12 -19.14
CA ALA A 200 -9.72 51.86 -17.79
C ALA A 200 -8.62 51.98 -16.73
N ARG A 201 -7.40 51.52 -17.04
CA ARG A 201 -6.25 51.62 -16.15
C ARG A 201 -5.80 53.08 -15.98
N GLU A 202 -5.72 53.84 -17.08
CA GLU A 202 -5.37 55.26 -17.02
C GLU A 202 -6.44 56.11 -16.30
N ARG A 203 -7.72 55.76 -16.38
CA ARG A 203 -8.77 56.43 -15.58
C ARG A 203 -8.62 56.13 -14.09
N PHE A 204 -8.34 54.88 -13.73
CA PHE A 204 -8.11 54.52 -12.33
C PHE A 204 -6.91 55.27 -11.73
N GLU A 205 -5.81 55.39 -12.48
CA GLU A 205 -4.62 56.12 -12.02
C GLU A 205 -4.82 57.65 -11.95
N ARG A 206 -5.77 58.22 -12.72
CA ARG A 206 -6.12 59.66 -12.62
C ARG A 206 -7.14 59.96 -11.53
N GLU A 207 -8.08 59.05 -11.26
CA GLU A 207 -9.15 59.27 -10.28
C GLU A 207 -8.75 58.84 -8.86
N GLU A 208 -7.94 57.80 -8.70
CA GLU A 208 -7.36 57.42 -7.41
C GLU A 208 -6.03 58.17 -7.25
N GLY A 209 -6.15 59.41 -6.75
CA GLY A 209 -5.01 60.28 -6.45
C GLY A 209 -3.89 59.51 -5.75
N SER A 210 -2.66 59.80 -6.16
CA SER A 210 -1.43 59.22 -5.63
C SER A 210 -1.50 59.11 -4.10
N PHE A 211 -1.52 57.89 -3.58
CA PHE A 211 -1.39 57.67 -2.15
C PHE A 211 0.01 58.08 -1.73
N ASP A 212 0.13 59.27 -1.13
CA ASP A 212 1.37 59.73 -0.52
C ASP A 212 1.75 58.74 0.58
N LYS A 213 2.86 58.02 0.38
CA LYS A 213 3.36 56.98 1.28
C LYS A 213 3.45 57.45 2.75
N GLU A 214 3.80 58.72 2.96
CA GLU A 214 3.91 59.33 4.29
C GLU A 214 2.57 59.38 5.03
N THR A 215 1.44 59.49 4.32
CA THR A 215 0.11 59.48 4.94
C THR A 215 -0.32 58.06 5.33
N THR A 216 0.18 57.03 4.66
CA THR A 216 -0.20 55.64 4.92
C THR A 216 0.49 55.03 6.14
N GLU A 217 1.66 55.55 6.52
CA GLU A 217 2.44 55.02 7.65
C GLU A 217 1.89 55.45 9.03
N ASN A 218 1.11 56.53 9.08
CA ASN A 218 0.56 57.08 10.33
C ASN A 218 -0.92 56.74 10.57
N LEU A 219 -1.58 55.97 9.69
CA LEU A 219 -2.98 55.60 9.87
C LEU A 219 -3.11 54.53 10.96
N THR A 220 -3.77 54.89 12.05
CA THR A 220 -4.11 53.94 13.12
C THR A 220 -5.38 53.16 12.78
N ILE A 221 -5.61 52.05 13.50
CA ILE A 221 -6.81 51.22 13.35
C ILE A 221 -8.09 52.03 13.60
N SER A 222 -8.02 53.05 14.45
CA SER A 222 -9.12 53.97 14.74
C SER A 222 -9.50 54.80 13.51
N ASP A 223 -8.51 55.31 12.78
CA ASP A 223 -8.71 56.12 11.57
C ASP A 223 -9.36 55.29 10.45
N LEU A 224 -9.00 54.01 10.32
CA LEU A 224 -9.62 53.09 9.37
C LEU A 224 -11.10 52.82 9.69
N GLN A 225 -11.49 52.80 10.97
CA GLN A 225 -12.88 52.65 11.38
C GLN A 225 -13.71 53.90 11.10
N GLU A 226 -13.13 55.09 11.28
CA GLU A 226 -13.80 56.36 10.95
C GLU A 226 -13.99 56.54 9.44
N ILE A 227 -12.97 56.20 8.63
CA ILE A 227 -13.06 56.25 7.17
C ILE A 227 -14.17 55.30 6.66
N ASN A 228 -14.30 54.11 7.24
CA ASN A 228 -15.38 53.19 6.89
C ASN A 228 -16.75 53.72 7.28
N LYS A 229 -16.92 54.27 8.48
CA LYS A 229 -18.19 54.90 8.90
C LYS A 229 -18.58 56.07 7.99
N LYS A 230 -17.61 56.89 7.59
CA LYS A 230 -17.84 58.02 6.70
C LYS A 230 -18.27 57.56 5.30
N LYS A 231 -17.60 56.54 4.74
CA LYS A 231 -17.98 55.94 3.45
C LYS A 231 -19.36 55.28 3.48
N GLU A 232 -19.74 54.66 4.59
CA GLU A 232 -21.09 54.12 4.78
C GLU A 232 -22.16 55.22 4.84
N SER A 233 -21.87 56.36 5.50
CA SER A 233 -22.80 57.50 5.55
C SER A 233 -22.96 58.23 4.21
N GLU A 234 -21.94 58.22 3.35
CA GLU A 234 -21.96 58.85 2.03
C GLU A 234 -22.67 58.00 0.95
N GLY A 235 -23.24 56.84 1.31
CA GLY A 235 -24.04 56.01 0.39
C GLY A 235 -23.23 55.36 -0.74
N LYS A 236 -21.91 55.54 -0.77
CA LYS A 236 -20.99 54.82 -1.66
C LYS A 236 -20.78 53.43 -1.07
N GLY A 237 -21.65 52.50 -1.47
CA GLY A 237 -21.73 51.14 -0.93
C GLY A 237 -20.37 50.54 -0.58
N GLY A 238 -20.15 50.30 0.72
CA GLY A 238 -18.89 49.78 1.23
C GLY A 238 -18.47 48.49 0.54
N LEU A 239 -17.15 48.24 0.49
CA LEU A 239 -16.51 47.09 -0.17
C LEU A 239 -17.14 45.72 0.18
N PHE A 240 -17.82 45.60 1.32
CA PHE A 240 -18.47 44.37 1.76
C PHE A 240 -19.89 44.12 1.20
N SER A 241 -20.49 45.09 0.51
CA SER A 241 -21.83 44.92 -0.09
C SER A 241 -21.84 43.96 -1.31
N PHE A 242 -20.70 43.78 -1.98
CA PHE A 242 -20.57 42.87 -3.12
C PHE A 242 -20.66 41.38 -2.74
N PHE A 243 -20.28 41.01 -1.51
CA PHE A 243 -20.29 39.60 -1.08
C PHE A 243 -21.66 39.11 -0.59
N ARG A 244 -22.62 40.00 -0.28
CA ARG A 244 -23.97 39.58 0.14
C ARG A 244 -24.91 39.23 -1.01
N ARG A 245 -24.64 39.70 -2.24
CA ARG A 245 -25.54 39.49 -3.39
C ARG A 245 -25.38 38.11 -4.07
N LYS A 246 -24.27 37.40 -3.84
CA LYS A 246 -24.02 36.08 -4.43
C LYS A 246 -24.66 34.90 -3.67
N LYS A 247 -25.19 35.10 -2.45
CA LYS A 247 -25.73 33.99 -1.63
C LYS A 247 -27.23 33.75 -1.80
N LYS A 248 -27.95 34.57 -2.58
CA LYS A 248 -29.42 34.47 -2.75
C LYS A 248 -29.87 33.90 -4.11
N LYS A 249 -28.95 33.41 -4.95
CA LYS A 249 -29.26 32.85 -6.28
C LYS A 249 -28.82 31.40 -6.47
N SER A 250 -28.49 30.69 -5.39
CA SER A 250 -28.03 29.29 -5.42
C SER A 250 -28.82 28.39 -4.46
N GLN A 251 -30.12 28.67 -4.26
CA GLN A 251 -31.03 27.85 -3.45
C GLN A 251 -32.21 27.25 -4.24
N GLU A 252 -32.15 27.27 -5.58
CA GLU A 252 -33.13 26.60 -6.45
C GLU A 252 -32.40 25.78 -7.53
N GLU A 253 -31.60 24.81 -7.11
CA GLU A 253 -31.34 23.63 -7.95
C GLU A 253 -31.48 22.40 -7.04
N ALA A 254 -32.56 21.67 -7.25
CA ALA A 254 -32.88 20.43 -6.57
C ALA A 254 -31.81 19.39 -6.90
N VAL A 255 -31.10 18.92 -5.86
CA VAL A 255 -30.22 17.76 -5.94
C VAL A 255 -31.10 16.51 -5.97
N PRO A 256 -30.98 15.62 -6.97
CA PRO A 256 -31.64 14.32 -6.92
C PRO A 256 -30.96 13.44 -5.86
N ASN A 257 -31.78 12.76 -5.05
CA ASN A 257 -31.36 11.82 -4.01
C ASN A 257 -30.36 10.77 -4.54
N PRO A 258 -29.22 10.56 -3.88
CA PRO A 258 -28.40 9.38 -4.11
C PRO A 258 -28.80 8.29 -3.12
N GLU A 259 -29.90 7.60 -3.40
CA GLU A 259 -30.26 6.34 -2.73
C GLU A 259 -30.44 5.23 -3.77
N GLU A 260 -29.35 4.83 -4.42
CA GLU A 260 -29.27 3.50 -5.03
C GLU A 260 -27.89 2.93 -4.71
N GLY A 261 -27.80 2.29 -3.54
CA GLY A 261 -26.67 1.43 -3.21
C GLY A 261 -26.70 0.22 -4.15
N ILE A 262 -25.55 -0.08 -4.75
CA ILE A 262 -25.31 -1.27 -5.58
C ILE A 262 -25.81 -2.48 -4.79
N SER A 263 -26.75 -3.24 -5.38
CA SER A 263 -27.30 -4.42 -4.71
C SER A 263 -26.19 -5.45 -4.52
N SER A 264 -26.26 -6.24 -3.44
CA SER A 264 -25.25 -7.27 -3.14
C SER A 264 -25.08 -8.28 -4.29
N GLU A 265 -26.09 -8.44 -5.14
CA GLU A 265 -26.04 -9.34 -6.30
C GLU A 265 -25.23 -8.76 -7.48
N GLU A 266 -25.21 -7.43 -7.65
CA GLU A 266 -24.33 -6.77 -8.64
C GLU A 266 -22.87 -6.77 -8.18
N ALA A 267 -22.63 -6.62 -6.88
CA ALA A 267 -21.28 -6.70 -6.32
C ALA A 267 -20.65 -8.09 -6.54
N ASP A 268 -21.43 -9.16 -6.38
CA ASP A 268 -20.95 -10.54 -6.58
C ASP A 268 -20.72 -10.88 -8.06
N ARG A 269 -21.48 -10.32 -9.01
CA ARG A 269 -21.16 -10.46 -10.45
C ARG A 269 -19.85 -9.80 -10.83
N ILE A 270 -19.55 -8.64 -10.26
CA ILE A 270 -18.29 -7.92 -10.51
C ILE A 270 -17.10 -8.68 -9.89
N LEU A 271 -17.29 -9.31 -8.73
CA LEU A 271 -16.23 -10.03 -8.03
C LEU A 271 -15.97 -11.45 -8.54
N PHE A 272 -17.00 -12.17 -8.99
CA PHE A 272 -16.89 -13.60 -9.31
C PHE A 272 -17.16 -13.96 -10.77
N GLY A 273 -17.53 -13.00 -11.63
CA GLY A 273 -17.47 -13.15 -13.09
C GLY A 273 -18.22 -14.36 -13.66
N ASN A 274 -19.45 -14.58 -13.20
CA ASN A 274 -20.40 -15.52 -13.83
C ASN A 274 -21.29 -14.80 -14.85
#